data_AF-A0A956ILB4-F1
#
_entry.id   AF-A0A956ILB4-F1
#
_cell.length_a   1.000
_cell.length_b   1.000
_cell.length_c   1.000
_cell.angle_alpha   90.00
_cell.angle_beta   90.00
_cell.angle_gamma   90.00
#
_symmetry.space_group_name_H-M   'P 1'
#
loop_
_entity.id
_entity.type
_entity.pdbx_description
1 polymer ?
#
loop_
_entity_poly.entity_id
_entity_poly.type
_entity_poly.pdbx_seq_one_letter_code
_entity_poly.pdbx_strand_id
1 'polypeptide(L)'
;MNSSPPEAYVPSASQRPPALRRNRRRPGQSTAELAAIRDIYAELRGGHPAAALVSAQKLLSEHPGNCFALQAALLAREALFDSYCQRLSPLDRIAVLNPSDSLSLDHESLRLLSQLDGVRTIRDLLEQALLGRVETARKLWQLQRERRILLESPDQPAVTARFF
;
A
#
# COMPACT_ATOMS: atom_id res chain seq x y z
N MET A 1 -11.90 64.76 50.91
CA MET A 1 -10.93 64.62 49.81
C MET A 1 -11.19 63.28 49.14
N ASN A 2 -11.76 63.39 47.95
CA ASN A 2 -11.88 62.46 46.82
C ASN A 2 -11.96 60.95 47.05
N SER A 3 -13.22 60.52 47.04
CA SER A 3 -13.75 59.31 46.45
C SER A 3 -13.17 59.00 45.06
N SER A 4 -12.67 57.78 44.86
CA SER A 4 -12.53 57.13 43.56
C SER A 4 -13.16 55.73 43.63
N PRO A 5 -14.05 55.35 42.70
CA PRO A 5 -14.86 54.14 42.78
C PRO A 5 -14.11 52.89 42.25
N PRO A 6 -14.62 51.67 42.53
CA PRO A 6 -14.00 50.41 42.10
C PRO A 6 -14.10 50.23 40.58
N GLU A 7 -13.01 49.74 39.98
CA GLU A 7 -12.94 49.34 38.57
C GLU A 7 -14.08 48.35 38.24
N ALA A 8 -14.93 48.76 37.32
CA ALA A 8 -15.97 47.93 36.75
C ALA A 8 -15.33 46.78 35.96
N TYR A 9 -15.56 45.54 36.42
CA TYR A 9 -15.31 44.34 35.65
C TYR A 9 -16.20 44.34 34.40
N VAL A 10 -15.60 44.56 33.22
CA VAL A 10 -16.26 44.38 31.93
C VAL A 10 -16.17 42.90 31.57
N PRO A 11 -17.30 42.15 31.50
CA PRO A 11 -17.24 40.81 30.92
C PRO A 11 -17.01 40.96 29.42
N SER A 12 -15.83 40.57 28.97
CA SER A 12 -15.46 40.56 27.55
C SER A 12 -16.28 39.49 26.82
N ALA A 13 -17.52 39.84 26.47
CA ALA A 13 -18.40 39.10 25.61
C ALA A 13 -17.87 39.17 24.17
N SER A 14 -16.92 38.29 23.81
CA SER A 14 -16.59 37.98 22.40
C SER A 14 -15.62 36.79 22.27
N GLN A 15 -15.95 35.66 22.88
CA GLN A 15 -15.46 34.37 22.37
C GLN A 15 -16.66 33.61 21.82
N ARG A 16 -17.12 34.02 20.64
CA ARG A 16 -17.97 33.15 19.83
C ARG A 16 -17.12 31.93 19.49
N PRO A 17 -17.49 30.71 19.89
CA PRO A 17 -16.76 29.52 19.46
C PRO A 17 -16.73 29.51 17.92
N PRO A 18 -15.61 29.12 17.30
CA PRO A 18 -15.53 29.00 15.85
C PRO A 18 -16.70 28.14 15.41
N ALA A 19 -17.53 28.68 14.52
CA ALA A 19 -18.66 27.96 13.98
C ALA A 19 -18.15 26.61 13.51
N LEU A 20 -18.60 25.53 14.18
CA LEU A 20 -18.47 24.18 13.68
C LEU A 20 -19.09 24.21 12.29
N ARG A 21 -18.24 24.32 11.26
CA ARG A 21 -18.62 24.12 9.87
C ARG A 21 -19.08 22.67 9.80
N ARG A 22 -20.38 22.48 10.08
CA ARG A 22 -21.13 21.30 9.70
C ARG A 22 -21.04 21.23 8.19
N ASN A 23 -19.97 20.64 7.68
CA ASN A 23 -19.96 20.02 6.36
C ASN A 23 -20.85 18.77 6.44
N ARG A 24 -22.15 18.99 6.69
CA ARG A 24 -23.21 18.02 6.43
C ARG A 24 -23.57 18.17 4.97
N ARG A 25 -22.72 17.67 4.09
CA ARG A 25 -23.13 17.24 2.75
C ARG A 25 -22.65 15.81 2.55
N ARG A 26 -23.52 14.86 2.91
CA ARG A 26 -23.62 13.54 2.29
C ARG A 26 -25.12 13.20 2.22
N PRO A 27 -25.62 12.43 1.25
CA PRO A 27 -25.01 11.94 0.02
C PRO A 27 -25.92 12.17 -1.22
N GLY A 28 -25.36 12.73 -2.28
CA GLY A 28 -25.84 12.44 -3.62
C GLY A 28 -24.60 12.01 -4.37
N GLN A 29 -24.47 10.72 -4.69
CA GLN A 29 -23.37 10.27 -5.53
C GLN A 29 -23.44 11.11 -6.79
N SER A 30 -22.42 11.93 -7.03
CA SER A 30 -22.43 12.75 -8.23
C SER A 30 -22.48 11.80 -9.43
N THR A 31 -23.15 12.18 -10.51
CA THR A 31 -23.16 11.36 -11.73
C THR A 31 -21.74 11.05 -12.21
N ALA A 32 -20.79 11.95 -11.95
CA ALA A 32 -19.36 11.75 -12.16
C ALA A 32 -18.75 10.66 -11.26
N GLU A 33 -19.11 10.61 -9.97
CA GLU A 33 -18.66 9.57 -9.04
C GLU A 33 -19.16 8.19 -9.47
N LEU A 34 -20.43 8.08 -9.89
CA LEU A 34 -20.99 6.84 -10.42
C LEU A 34 -20.29 6.39 -11.71
N ALA A 35 -20.01 7.33 -12.62
CA ALA A 35 -19.25 7.04 -13.84
C ALA A 35 -17.85 6.54 -13.51
N ALA A 36 -17.14 7.21 -12.58
CA ALA A 36 -15.81 6.80 -12.15
C ALA A 36 -15.80 5.39 -11.55
N ILE A 37 -16.77 5.06 -10.69
CA ILE A 37 -16.91 3.70 -10.13
C ILE A 37 -17.10 2.68 -11.25
N ARG A 38 -18.00 2.96 -12.21
CA ARG A 38 -18.26 2.05 -13.34
C ARG A 38 -17.00 1.81 -14.16
N ASP A 39 -16.23 2.85 -14.42
CA ASP A 39 -15.01 2.77 -15.23
C ASP A 39 -13.92 1.96 -14.49
N ILE A 40 -13.77 2.14 -13.17
CA ILE A 40 -12.88 1.30 -12.34
C ILE A 40 -13.24 -0.19 -12.45
N TYR A 41 -14.53 -0.53 -12.34
CA TYR A 41 -14.97 -1.93 -12.47
C TYR A 41 -14.85 -2.45 -13.92
N ALA A 42 -14.89 -1.57 -14.92
CA ALA A 42 -14.60 -1.95 -16.30
C ALA A 42 -13.12 -2.30 -16.47
N GLU A 43 -12.20 -1.52 -15.89
CA GLU A 43 -10.76 -1.79 -15.89
C GLU A 43 -10.44 -3.13 -15.19
N LEU A 44 -11.07 -3.42 -14.05
CA LEU A 44 -10.93 -4.70 -13.36
C LEU A 44 -11.36 -5.88 -14.24
N ARG A 45 -12.55 -5.78 -14.86
CA ARG A 45 -13.08 -6.82 -15.75
C ARG A 45 -12.25 -6.97 -17.03
N GLY A 46 -11.61 -5.88 -17.49
CA GLY A 46 -10.69 -5.89 -18.61
C GLY A 46 -9.31 -6.49 -18.30
N GLY A 47 -9.05 -6.94 -17.06
CA GLY A 47 -7.75 -7.48 -16.68
C GLY A 47 -6.68 -6.42 -16.47
N HIS A 48 -7.07 -5.18 -16.14
CA HIS A 48 -6.17 -4.06 -15.86
C HIS A 48 -6.24 -3.64 -14.38
N PRO A 49 -5.90 -4.53 -13.41
CA PRO A 49 -6.07 -4.23 -11.99
C PRO A 49 -5.13 -3.10 -11.50
N ALA A 50 -3.98 -2.88 -12.14
CA ALA A 50 -3.12 -1.73 -11.83
C ALA A 50 -3.79 -0.39 -12.15
N ALA A 51 -4.42 -0.28 -13.33
CA ALA A 51 -5.16 0.92 -13.73
C ALA A 51 -6.35 1.14 -12.79
N ALA A 52 -7.11 0.08 -12.51
CA ALA A 52 -8.24 0.12 -11.58
C ALA A 52 -7.82 0.59 -10.18
N LEU A 53 -6.67 0.14 -9.67
CA LEU A 53 -6.17 0.57 -8.37
C LEU A 53 -5.84 2.07 -8.36
N VAL A 54 -5.18 2.58 -9.41
CA VAL A 54 -4.86 4.01 -9.54
C VAL A 54 -6.13 4.85 -9.59
N SER A 55 -7.09 4.45 -10.42
CA SER A 55 -8.39 5.11 -10.56
C SER A 55 -9.17 5.10 -9.24
N ALA A 56 -9.19 3.97 -8.53
CA ALA A 56 -9.83 3.85 -7.21
C ALA A 56 -9.15 4.71 -6.15
N GLN A 57 -7.82 4.75 -6.10
CA GLN A 57 -7.06 5.58 -5.16
C GLN A 57 -7.29 7.08 -5.41
N LYS A 58 -7.37 7.48 -6.69
CA LYS A 58 -7.74 8.85 -7.06
C LYS A 58 -9.15 9.20 -6.59
N LEU A 59 -10.12 8.30 -6.79
CA LEU A 59 -11.48 8.53 -6.30
C LEU A 59 -11.53 8.60 -4.78
N LEU A 60 -10.72 7.81 -4.08
CA LEU A 60 -10.63 7.83 -2.61
C LEU A 60 -9.94 9.06 -2.05
N SER A 61 -8.99 9.68 -2.77
CA SER A 61 -8.38 10.93 -2.32
C SER A 61 -9.38 12.08 -2.34
N GLU A 62 -10.29 12.08 -3.32
CA GLU A 62 -11.39 13.05 -3.44
C GLU A 62 -12.56 12.70 -2.51
N HIS A 63 -12.87 11.41 -2.37
CA HIS A 63 -14.00 10.88 -1.61
C HIS A 63 -13.59 9.72 -0.68
N PRO A 64 -12.94 10.00 0.48
CA PRO A 64 -12.34 8.95 1.33
C PRO A 64 -13.31 7.93 1.92
N GLY A 65 -14.61 8.23 1.94
CA GLY A 65 -15.64 7.32 2.47
C GLY A 65 -16.49 6.66 1.39
N ASN A 66 -16.05 6.67 0.13
CA ASN A 66 -16.75 5.94 -0.93
C ASN A 66 -16.48 4.43 -0.79
N CYS A 67 -17.49 3.70 -0.31
CA CYS A 67 -17.41 2.26 -0.07
C CYS A 67 -17.12 1.45 -1.34
N PHE A 68 -17.63 1.88 -2.50
CA PHE A 68 -17.41 1.19 -3.77
C PHE A 68 -15.99 1.35 -4.27
N ALA A 69 -15.40 2.54 -4.10
CA ALA A 69 -14.01 2.80 -4.44
C ALA A 69 -13.06 2.02 -3.51
N LEU A 70 -13.38 1.93 -2.21
CA LEU A 70 -12.65 1.08 -1.26
C LEU A 70 -12.70 -0.39 -1.68
N GLN A 71 -13.89 -0.90 -2.00
CA GLN A 71 -14.07 -2.28 -2.45
C GLN A 71 -13.29 -2.54 -3.74
N ALA A 72 -13.38 -1.65 -4.73
CA ALA A 72 -12.66 -1.79 -5.99
C ALA A 72 -11.14 -1.78 -5.78
N ALA A 73 -10.61 -0.93 -4.88
CA ALA A 73 -9.20 -0.91 -4.53
C ALA A 73 -8.74 -2.22 -3.88
N LEU A 74 -9.56 -2.84 -3.02
CA LEU A 74 -9.28 -4.15 -2.43
C LEU A 74 -9.22 -5.24 -3.49
N LEU A 75 -10.23 -5.31 -4.37
CA LEU A 75 -10.28 -6.28 -5.47
C LEU A 75 -9.09 -6.11 -6.43
N ALA A 76 -8.73 -4.87 -6.76
CA ALA A 76 -7.57 -4.57 -7.59
C ALA A 76 -6.26 -5.05 -6.97
N ARG A 77 -6.09 -4.85 -5.66
CA ARG A 77 -4.93 -5.32 -4.90
C ARG A 77 -4.84 -6.84 -4.87
N GLU A 78 -5.97 -7.53 -4.68
CA GLU A 78 -6.04 -8.98 -4.67
C GLU A 78 -5.70 -9.56 -6.06
N ALA A 79 -6.30 -9.01 -7.12
CA ALA A 79 -5.99 -9.43 -8.49
C ALA A 79 -4.51 -9.20 -8.87
N LEU A 80 -3.91 -8.09 -8.41
CA LEU A 80 -2.48 -7.84 -8.58
C LEU A 80 -1.63 -8.84 -7.80
N PHE A 81 -2.00 -9.11 -6.55
CA PHE A 81 -1.30 -10.09 -5.71
C PHE A 81 -1.29 -11.47 -6.37
N ASP A 82 -2.44 -11.94 -6.85
CA ASP A 82 -2.56 -13.21 -7.54
C ASP A 82 -1.71 -13.24 -8.80
N SER A 83 -1.72 -12.16 -9.59
CA SER A 83 -0.88 -12.05 -10.78
C SER A 83 0.61 -12.14 -10.47
N TYR A 84 1.08 -11.49 -9.40
CA TYR A 84 2.48 -11.60 -8.98
C TYR A 84 2.80 -12.97 -8.41
N CYS A 85 1.90 -13.57 -7.61
CA CYS A 85 2.09 -14.91 -7.08
C CYS A 85 2.18 -15.97 -8.18
N GLN A 86 1.35 -15.86 -9.23
CA GLN A 86 1.44 -16.73 -10.40
C GLN A 86 2.79 -16.63 -11.09
N ARG A 87 3.38 -15.42 -11.17
CA ARG A 87 4.71 -15.20 -11.77
C ARG A 87 5.85 -15.66 -10.89
N LEU A 88 5.67 -15.62 -9.56
CA LEU A 88 6.64 -16.10 -8.57
C LEU A 88 6.55 -17.62 -8.32
N SER A 89 5.52 -18.27 -8.87
CA SER A 89 5.26 -19.69 -8.65
C SER A 89 6.45 -20.58 -9.07
N PRO A 90 6.78 -21.63 -8.30
CA PRO A 90 6.13 -22.08 -7.07
C PRO A 90 6.54 -21.26 -5.83
N LEU A 91 5.56 -20.95 -4.97
CA LEU A 91 5.75 -20.12 -3.76
C LEU A 91 6.49 -20.83 -2.62
N ASP A 92 6.71 -22.14 -2.73
CA ASP A 92 7.43 -22.93 -1.74
C ASP A 92 8.96 -22.85 -1.96
N ARG A 93 9.41 -22.07 -2.95
CA ARG A 93 10.83 -21.75 -3.17
C ARG A 93 11.33 -20.73 -2.17
N ILE A 94 12.64 -20.76 -1.94
CA ILE A 94 13.37 -19.83 -1.09
C ILE A 94 13.98 -18.74 -1.98
N ALA A 95 13.87 -17.48 -1.57
CA ALA A 95 14.53 -16.38 -2.24
C ALA A 95 15.93 -16.15 -1.63
N VAL A 96 16.97 -16.25 -2.46
CA VAL A 96 18.38 -16.07 -2.06
C VAL A 96 18.98 -14.92 -2.86
N LEU A 97 19.85 -14.14 -2.23
CA LEU A 97 20.58 -13.06 -2.90
C LEU A 97 21.52 -13.59 -3.98
N ASN A 98 21.56 -12.95 -5.14
CA ASN A 98 22.58 -13.20 -6.14
C ASN A 98 23.88 -12.46 -5.77
N PRO A 99 24.99 -13.16 -5.50
CA PRO A 99 26.24 -12.54 -5.07
C PRO A 99 26.95 -11.74 -6.18
N SER A 100 26.54 -11.89 -7.44
CA SER A 100 27.25 -11.31 -8.59
C SER A 100 26.92 -9.84 -8.86
N ASP A 101 26.01 -9.23 -8.11
CA ASP A 101 25.45 -7.94 -8.48
C ASP A 101 25.73 -6.84 -7.43
N SER A 102 26.50 -5.82 -7.82
CA SER A 102 26.80 -4.66 -6.98
C SER A 102 25.51 -3.87 -6.69
N LEU A 103 25.21 -3.66 -5.41
CA LEU A 103 23.88 -3.24 -4.92
C LEU A 103 23.70 -1.71 -5.01
N SER A 104 23.29 -1.20 -6.17
CA SER A 104 22.49 0.03 -6.22
C SER A 104 21.02 -0.36 -6.15
N LEU A 105 20.53 -0.58 -4.92
CA LEU A 105 19.14 -0.90 -4.66
C LEU A 105 18.47 0.22 -3.89
N ASP A 106 17.17 0.41 -4.16
CA ASP A 106 16.36 1.33 -3.40
C ASP A 106 16.09 0.79 -1.98
N HIS A 107 15.78 1.70 -1.05
CA HIS A 107 15.62 1.38 0.37
C HIS A 107 14.59 0.25 0.63
N GLU A 108 13.50 0.20 -0.13
CA GLU A 108 12.50 -0.85 0.04
C GLU A 108 13.03 -2.23 -0.37
N SER A 109 13.83 -2.28 -1.44
CA SER A 109 14.51 -3.52 -1.85
C SER A 109 15.50 -3.95 -0.77
N LEU A 110 16.32 -3.05 -0.25
CA LEU A 110 17.26 -3.35 0.83
C LEU A 110 16.54 -3.89 2.08
N ARG A 111 15.41 -3.29 2.45
CA ARG A 111 14.58 -3.73 3.59
C ARG A 111 13.92 -5.09 3.36
N LEU A 112 13.57 -5.42 2.13
CA LEU A 112 13.04 -6.75 1.80
C LEU A 112 14.17 -7.79 1.82
N LEU A 113 15.33 -7.46 1.27
CA LEU A 113 16.49 -8.33 1.25
C LEU A 113 17.02 -8.65 2.64
N SER A 114 16.91 -7.73 3.60
CA SER A 114 17.27 -8.01 4.99
C SER A 114 16.36 -9.03 5.69
N GLN A 115 15.23 -9.38 5.08
CA GLN A 115 14.33 -10.45 5.55
C GLN A 115 14.63 -11.80 4.90
N LEU A 116 15.50 -11.85 3.87
CA LEU A 116 15.95 -13.08 3.25
C LEU A 116 17.00 -13.73 4.13
N ASP A 117 16.57 -14.70 4.92
CA ASP A 117 17.44 -15.53 5.76
C ASP A 117 17.92 -16.80 5.05
N GLY A 118 17.49 -17.03 3.81
CA GLY A 118 17.82 -18.22 3.03
C GLY A 118 17.11 -19.49 3.51
N VAL A 119 16.10 -19.36 4.39
CA VAL A 119 15.33 -20.50 4.93
C VAL A 119 13.84 -20.32 4.65
N ARG A 120 13.33 -19.09 4.72
CA ARG A 120 11.91 -18.77 4.50
C ARG A 120 11.50 -18.96 3.06
N THR A 121 10.33 -19.56 2.87
CA THR A 121 9.71 -19.65 1.56
C THR A 121 9.17 -18.29 1.12
N ILE A 122 8.92 -18.12 -0.18
CA ILE A 122 8.23 -16.93 -0.70
C ILE A 122 6.87 -16.75 -0.02
N ARG A 123 6.15 -17.85 0.25
CA ARG A 123 4.89 -17.81 0.99
C ARG A 123 5.06 -17.16 2.37
N ASP A 124 6.04 -17.62 3.15
CA ASP A 124 6.30 -17.08 4.49
C ASP A 124 6.70 -15.60 4.43
N LEU A 125 7.51 -15.23 3.44
CA LEU A 125 7.90 -13.84 3.21
C LEU A 125 6.69 -12.95 2.89
N LEU A 126 5.75 -13.43 2.08
CA LEU A 126 4.53 -12.68 1.74
C LEU A 126 3.61 -12.53 2.95
N GLU A 127 3.54 -13.52 3.84
CA GLU A 127 2.70 -13.47 5.05
C GLU A 127 3.28 -12.56 6.14
N GLN A 128 4.60 -12.51 6.28
CA GLN A 128 5.28 -11.74 7.34
C GLN A 128 5.76 -10.35 6.89
N ALA A 129 5.46 -9.97 5.64
CA ALA A 129 6.04 -8.79 5.04
C ALA A 129 5.54 -7.47 5.65
N LEU A 130 6.48 -6.58 5.96
CA LEU A 130 6.18 -5.24 6.50
C LEU A 130 5.61 -4.27 5.44
N LEU A 131 5.87 -4.50 4.16
CA LEU A 131 5.44 -3.63 3.04
C LEU A 131 4.00 -3.93 2.57
N GLY A 132 3.30 -4.88 3.18
CA GLY A 132 2.02 -5.39 2.69
C GLY A 132 2.21 -6.42 1.57
N ARG A 133 1.26 -7.34 1.45
CA ARG A 133 1.40 -8.56 0.63
C ARG A 133 1.64 -8.27 -0.86
N VAL A 134 0.86 -7.34 -1.42
CA VAL A 134 0.94 -6.98 -2.86
C VAL A 134 2.28 -6.33 -3.22
N GLU A 135 2.72 -5.37 -2.40
CA GLU A 135 3.97 -4.65 -2.65
C GLU A 135 5.18 -5.57 -2.51
N THR A 136 5.13 -6.47 -1.54
CA THR A 136 6.16 -7.48 -1.34
C THR A 136 6.23 -8.43 -2.53
N ALA A 137 5.08 -8.94 -3.00
CA ALA A 137 5.02 -9.79 -4.19
C ALA A 137 5.54 -9.06 -5.44
N ARG A 138 5.14 -7.80 -5.64
CA ARG A 138 5.63 -6.94 -6.73
C ARG A 138 7.14 -6.78 -6.67
N LYS A 139 7.68 -6.51 -5.48
CA LYS A 139 9.11 -6.27 -5.27
C LYS A 139 9.94 -7.54 -5.45
N LEU A 140 9.49 -8.67 -4.90
CA LEU A 140 10.12 -9.98 -5.13
C LEU A 140 10.15 -10.30 -6.63
N TRP A 141 9.04 -10.11 -7.34
CA TRP A 141 8.99 -10.34 -8.79
C TRP A 141 9.96 -9.43 -9.56
N GLN A 142 10.06 -8.15 -9.17
CA GLN A 142 11.01 -7.22 -9.77
C GLN A 142 12.46 -7.66 -9.54
N LEU A 143 12.83 -7.96 -8.29
CA LEU A 143 14.18 -8.40 -7.92
C LEU A 143 14.57 -9.70 -8.64
N GLN A 144 13.63 -10.63 -8.80
CA GLN A 144 13.85 -11.86 -9.55
C GLN A 144 14.09 -11.55 -11.05
N ARG A 145 13.27 -10.66 -11.64
CA ARG A 145 13.40 -10.27 -13.05
C ARG A 145 14.74 -9.59 -13.33
N GLU A 146 15.24 -8.80 -12.38
CA GLU A 146 16.54 -8.14 -12.42
C GLU A 146 17.71 -9.07 -12.05
N ARG A 147 17.43 -10.36 -11.76
CA ARG A 147 18.41 -11.37 -11.30
C ARG A 147 19.15 -10.97 -10.03
N ARG A 148 18.56 -10.10 -9.21
CA ARG A 148 19.07 -9.72 -7.88
C ARG A 148 18.83 -10.81 -6.84
N ILE A 149 17.76 -11.59 -7.03
CA ILE A 149 17.46 -12.79 -6.25
C ILE A 149 17.32 -14.01 -7.14
N LEU A 150 17.66 -15.17 -6.59
CA LEU A 150 17.45 -16.48 -7.16
C LEU A 150 16.35 -17.19 -6.36
N LEU A 151 15.51 -17.98 -7.05
CA LEU A 151 14.49 -18.80 -6.40
C LEU A 151 14.96 -20.25 -6.39
N GLU A 152 15.34 -20.74 -5.22
CA GLU A 152 15.87 -22.08 -5.01
C GLU A 152 14.79 -23.00 -4.43
N SER A 153 14.83 -24.28 -4.79
CA SER A 153 13.96 -25.28 -4.17
C SER A 153 14.48 -25.62 -2.77
N PRO A 154 13.63 -25.78 -1.75
CA PRO A 154 14.06 -26.10 -0.38
C PRO A 154 14.78 -27.46 -0.27
N ASP A 155 14.54 -28.37 -1.22
CA ASP A 155 15.18 -29.68 -1.33
C ASP A 155 16.56 -29.66 -2.00
N GLN A 156 16.97 -28.53 -2.58
CA GLN A 156 18.33 -28.41 -3.10
C GLN A 156 19.22 -27.91 -1.97
N PRO A 157 20.29 -28.64 -1.60
CA PRO A 157 21.28 -28.10 -0.67
C PRO A 157 21.81 -26.82 -1.29
N ALA A 158 21.76 -25.72 -0.53
CA ALA A 158 22.29 -24.42 -0.93
C ALA A 158 23.66 -24.63 -1.57
N VAL A 159 23.74 -24.47 -2.89
CA VAL A 159 25.02 -24.57 -3.63
C VAL A 159 25.98 -23.45 -3.19
N THR A 160 25.46 -22.51 -2.41
CA THR A 160 26.09 -21.33 -1.84
C THR A 160 26.72 -21.56 -0.46
N ALA A 161 27.19 -22.78 -0.16
CA ALA A 161 28.06 -23.07 0.98
C ALA A 161 29.42 -23.68 0.55
N ARG A 162 29.91 -23.30 -0.64
CA ARG A 162 31.33 -23.45 -0.99
C ARG A 162 31.91 -22.05 -1.16
N PHE A 163 33.10 -21.85 -0.59
CA PHE A 163 33.88 -20.60 -0.50
C PHE A 163 33.61 -19.76 0.76
N PHE A 164 33.87 -20.36 1.92
CA PHE A 164 34.87 -19.80 2.84
C PHE A 164 35.95 -20.86 3.07
#